data_AF-A0A7Y4SN74-F1
#
_entry.id   AF-A0A7Y4SN74-F1
#
_cell.length_a   1.000
_cell.length_b   1.000
_cell.length_c   1.000
_cell.angle_alpha   90.00
_cell.angle_beta   90.00
_cell.angle_gamma   90.00
#
_symmetry.space_group_name_H-M   'P 1'
#
loop_
_entity.id
_entity.type
_entity.pdbx_description
1 polymer ?
#
loop_
_entity_poly.entity_id
_entity_poly.type
_entity_poly.pdbx_seq_one_letter_code
_entity_poly.pdbx_strand_id
1 'polypeptide(L)'
;MSEPKDTTIAFNVRLKPSESSAHPRATNCTNVGVAQGIAYLDFGFIEPALLDAIAKTAKDGQVEMKAVDGQLVTRVAMSVDVLARLHQQVQQILISMRDARQPKTKS
;
A
#
# COMPACT_ATOMS: atom_id res chain seq x y z
N MET A 1 17.15 27.46 8.80
CA MET A 1 16.98 26.20 8.05
C MET A 1 15.52 25.79 8.20
N SER A 2 14.70 25.99 7.17
CA SER A 2 13.28 25.63 7.23
C SER A 2 13.14 24.12 7.03
N GLU A 3 12.48 23.42 7.94
CA GLU A 3 12.22 21.99 7.82
C GLU A 3 11.40 21.71 6.53
N PRO A 4 11.68 20.62 5.81
CA PRO A 4 10.89 20.25 4.64
C PRO A 4 9.45 19.99 5.08
N LYS A 5 8.52 20.78 4.56
CA LYS A 5 7.10 20.65 4.85
C LYS A 5 6.56 19.43 4.10
N ASP A 6 6.26 18.37 4.84
CA ASP A 6 5.65 17.18 4.27
C ASP A 6 4.33 17.55 3.58
N THR A 7 4.25 17.27 2.28
CA THR A 7 3.09 17.58 1.45
C THR A 7 2.41 16.27 1.09
N THR A 8 1.19 16.08 1.59
CA THR A 8 0.37 14.91 1.25
C THR A 8 -0.31 15.15 -0.10
N ILE A 9 -0.16 14.21 -1.03
CA ILE A 9 -0.75 14.28 -2.37
C ILE A 9 -1.74 13.12 -2.51
N ALA A 10 -3.00 13.41 -2.82
CA ALA A 10 -4.02 12.40 -3.09
C ALA A 10 -4.06 12.08 -4.59
N PHE A 11 -4.04 10.81 -4.95
CA PHE A 11 -4.20 10.34 -6.33
C PHE A 11 -4.86 8.96 -6.38
N ASN A 12 -5.49 8.63 -7.51
CA ASN A 12 -6.07 7.30 -7.71
C ASN A 12 -5.00 6.32 -8.21
N VAL A 13 -5.00 5.10 -7.70
CA VAL A 13 -4.13 4.02 -8.20
C VAL A 13 -4.95 3.10 -9.10
N ARG A 14 -4.46 2.86 -10.32
CA ARG A 14 -5.01 1.88 -11.26
C ARG A 14 -4.01 0.76 -11.49
N LEU A 15 -4.37 -0.46 -11.11
CA LEU A 15 -3.49 -1.63 -11.25
C LEU A 15 -3.86 -2.43 -12.51
N LYS A 16 -2.84 -2.81 -13.30
CA LYS A 16 -3.00 -3.61 -14.54
C LYS A 16 -2.56 -5.06 -14.31
N PRO A 17 -3.31 -6.09 -14.76
CA PRO A 17 -2.96 -7.50 -14.58
C PRO A 17 -1.52 -7.82 -14.98
N SER A 18 -0.88 -8.74 -14.26
CA SER A 18 0.46 -9.24 -14.62
C SER A 18 0.48 -10.76 -14.75
N GLU A 19 1.48 -11.26 -15.48
CA GLU A 19 1.68 -12.69 -15.72
C GLU A 19 1.76 -13.48 -14.40
N SER A 20 1.18 -14.68 -14.37
CA SER A 20 1.21 -15.56 -13.19
C SER A 20 2.64 -16.01 -12.88
N SER A 21 3.00 -16.11 -11.59
CA SER A 21 4.30 -16.61 -11.14
C SER A 21 4.18 -17.33 -9.81
N ALA A 22 4.90 -18.44 -9.66
CA ALA A 22 5.04 -19.16 -8.39
C ALA A 22 6.03 -18.47 -7.42
N HIS A 23 6.77 -17.46 -7.87
CA HIS A 23 7.72 -16.73 -7.03
C HIS A 23 7.05 -15.59 -6.27
N PRO A 24 7.44 -15.34 -5.00
CA PRO A 24 7.04 -14.13 -4.30
C PRO A 24 7.41 -12.89 -5.12
N ARG A 25 6.44 -11.98 -5.27
CA ARG A 25 6.64 -10.70 -5.94
C ARG A 25 6.55 -9.57 -4.92
N ALA A 26 7.38 -8.55 -5.10
CA ALA A 26 7.35 -7.37 -4.25
C ALA A 26 6.08 -6.55 -4.52
N THR A 27 5.45 -6.07 -3.46
CA THR A 27 4.25 -5.23 -3.51
C THR A 27 4.48 -4.02 -2.63
N ASN A 28 4.24 -2.82 -3.13
CA ASN A 28 4.35 -1.57 -2.36
C ASN A 28 3.04 -0.77 -2.34
N CYS A 29 1.99 -1.32 -2.94
CA CYS A 29 0.66 -0.76 -2.93
C CYS A 29 -0.34 -1.85 -2.53
N THR A 30 -1.31 -1.51 -1.69
CA THR A 30 -2.43 -2.38 -1.34
C THR A 30 -3.71 -1.59 -1.40
N ASN A 31 -4.73 -2.16 -2.06
CA ASN A 31 -6.08 -1.60 -2.09
C ASN A 31 -7.08 -2.67 -1.64
N VAL A 32 -8.12 -2.25 -0.90
CA VAL A 32 -9.17 -3.13 -0.40
C VAL A 32 -10.52 -2.56 -0.80
N GLY A 33 -11.29 -3.34 -1.56
CA GLY A 33 -12.67 -3.02 -1.92
C GLY A 33 -13.62 -4.12 -1.45
N VAL A 34 -14.88 -3.77 -1.19
CA VAL A 34 -15.93 -4.74 -0.84
C VAL A 34 -17.10 -4.59 -1.78
N ALA A 35 -17.55 -5.69 -2.37
CA ALA A 35 -18.75 -5.75 -3.19
C ALA A 35 -19.49 -7.08 -2.92
N GLN A 36 -20.81 -7.00 -2.70
CA GLN A 36 -21.67 -8.18 -2.54
C GLN A 36 -21.19 -9.15 -1.44
N GLY A 37 -20.60 -8.63 -0.36
CA GLY A 37 -20.10 -9.44 0.77
C GLY A 37 -18.76 -10.13 0.52
N ILE A 38 -18.11 -9.87 -0.62
CA ILE A 38 -16.76 -10.32 -0.95
C ILE A 38 -15.81 -9.13 -0.89
N ALA A 39 -14.71 -9.30 -0.16
CA ALA A 39 -13.59 -8.39 -0.15
C ALA A 39 -12.61 -8.77 -1.27
N TYR A 40 -12.18 -7.76 -2.02
CA TYR A 40 -11.15 -7.83 -3.04
C TYR A 40 -9.93 -7.05 -2.56
N LEU A 41 -8.82 -7.77 -2.34
CA LEU A 41 -7.53 -7.20 -1.96
C LEU A 41 -6.62 -7.23 -3.17
N ASP A 42 -6.25 -6.05 -3.63
CA ASP A 42 -5.30 -5.88 -4.70
C ASP A 42 -3.94 -5.54 -4.13
N PHE A 43 -2.97 -6.40 -4.42
CA PHE A 43 -1.57 -6.13 -4.18
C PHE A 43 -0.94 -5.68 -5.49
N GLY A 44 -0.36 -4.49 -5.45
CA GLY A 44 0.25 -3.87 -6.61
C GLY A 44 1.68 -3.42 -6.37
N PHE A 45 2.34 -3.09 -7.48
CA PHE A 45 3.64 -2.45 -7.49
C PHE A 45 3.58 -1.19 -8.35
N ILE A 46 3.94 -0.07 -7.76
CA ILE A 46 4.15 1.20 -8.46
C ILE A 46 5.65 1.45 -8.49
N GLU A 47 6.20 1.76 -9.65
CA GLU A 47 7.64 2.02 -9.75
C GLU A 47 8.05 3.21 -8.87
N PRO A 48 9.10 3.08 -8.02
CA PRO A 48 9.53 4.17 -7.15
C PRO A 48 9.90 5.44 -7.90
N ALA A 49 10.52 5.32 -9.09
CA ALA A 49 10.86 6.47 -9.93
C ALA A 49 9.61 7.26 -10.38
N LEU A 50 8.48 6.57 -10.57
CA LEU A 50 7.21 7.22 -10.89
C LEU A 50 6.66 7.99 -9.69
N LEU A 51 6.75 7.41 -8.48
CA LEU A 51 6.38 8.09 -7.23
C LEU A 51 7.23 9.35 -6.99
N ASP A 52 8.53 9.27 -7.26
CA ASP A 52 9.44 10.41 -7.14
C ASP A 52 9.12 11.52 -8.16
N ALA A 53 8.77 11.15 -9.39
CA ALA A 53 8.35 12.09 -10.42
C ALA A 53 7.05 12.81 -10.01
N ILE A 54 6.06 12.07 -9.48
CA ILE A 54 4.81 12.63 -8.96
C ILE A 54 5.11 13.63 -7.84
N ALA A 55 5.93 13.25 -6.87
CA ALA A 55 6.30 14.09 -5.74
C ALA A 55 7.00 15.39 -6.18
N LYS A 56 7.80 15.36 -7.25
CA LYS A 56 8.42 16.56 -7.84
C LYS A 56 7.38 17.45 -8.52
N THR A 57 6.55 16.89 -9.41
CA THR A 57 5.53 17.68 -10.14
C THR A 57 4.51 18.35 -9.20
N ALA A 58 4.12 17.68 -8.12
CA ALA A 58 3.23 18.24 -7.12
C ALA A 58 3.86 19.40 -6.33
N LYS A 59 5.18 19.34 -6.04
CA LYS A 59 5.91 20.44 -5.40
C LYS A 59 6.03 21.65 -6.32
N ASP A 60 6.12 21.43 -7.62
CA ASP A 60 6.25 22.49 -8.63
C ASP A 60 4.90 23.18 -8.94
N GLY A 61 3.80 22.76 -8.30
CA GLY A 61 2.45 23.32 -8.49
C GLY A 61 1.88 23.05 -9.88
N GLN A 62 2.53 22.21 -10.67
CA GLN A 62 2.11 21.85 -12.01
C GLN A 62 1.53 20.43 -12.00
N VAL A 63 0.23 20.36 -12.31
CA VAL A 63 -0.59 19.17 -12.59
C VAL A 63 -1.37 18.61 -11.39
N GLU A 64 -2.70 18.71 -11.50
CA GLU A 64 -3.65 17.88 -10.75
C GLU A 64 -3.59 16.45 -11.32
N MET A 65 -2.72 15.61 -10.77
CA MET A 65 -2.57 14.23 -11.21
C MET A 65 -3.76 13.39 -10.72
N LYS A 66 -4.64 13.02 -11.66
CA LYS A 66 -5.88 12.29 -11.33
C LYS A 66 -5.66 10.80 -11.04
N ALA A 67 -4.67 10.16 -11.68
CA ALA A 67 -4.39 8.74 -11.51
C ALA A 67 -2.95 8.36 -11.86
N VAL A 68 -2.50 7.24 -11.28
CA VAL A 68 -1.19 6.60 -11.51
C VAL A 68 -1.41 5.14 -11.85
N ASP A 69 -0.77 4.69 -12.93
CA ASP A 69 -0.78 3.28 -13.31
C ASP A 69 0.29 2.51 -12.53
N GLY A 70 -0.09 1.32 -12.06
CA GLY A 70 0.81 0.35 -11.44
C GLY A 70 0.55 -1.07 -11.97
N GLN A 71 1.43 -1.99 -11.60
CA GLN A 71 1.28 -3.40 -11.90
C GLN A 71 0.42 -4.06 -10.82
N LEU A 72 -0.66 -4.73 -11.21
CA LEU A 72 -1.38 -5.66 -10.34
C LEU A 72 -0.53 -6.92 -10.22
N VAL A 73 0.03 -7.12 -9.03
CA VAL A 73 0.86 -8.28 -8.72
C VAL A 73 -0.03 -9.48 -8.41
N THR A 74 -0.99 -9.32 -7.50
CA THR A 74 -1.94 -10.35 -7.09
C THR A 74 -3.28 -9.72 -6.69
N ARG A 75 -4.38 -10.35 -7.07
CA ARG A 75 -5.72 -10.06 -6.55
C ARG A 75 -6.23 -11.24 -5.73
N VAL A 76 -6.68 -10.99 -4.51
CA VAL A 76 -7.29 -12.00 -3.63
C VAL A 76 -8.75 -11.65 -3.41
N ALA A 77 -9.64 -12.62 -3.62
CA ALA A 77 -11.04 -12.53 -3.26
C ALA A 77 -11.28 -13.37 -2.00
N MET A 78 -11.92 -12.79 -0.99
CA MET A 78 -12.24 -13.48 0.26
C MET A 78 -13.55 -12.95 0.86
N SER A 79 -14.20 -13.72 1.71
CA SER A 79 -15.36 -13.23 2.46
C SER A 79 -14.94 -12.17 3.48
N VAL A 80 -15.89 -11.32 3.89
CA VAL A 80 -15.62 -10.24 4.86
C VAL A 80 -15.16 -10.78 6.22
N ASP A 81 -15.63 -11.95 6.65
CA ASP A 81 -15.18 -12.57 7.90
C ASP A 81 -13.72 -13.03 7.82
N VAL A 82 -13.27 -13.53 6.66
CA VAL A 82 -11.85 -13.87 6.43
C VAL A 82 -11.00 -12.61 6.39
N LEU A 83 -11.47 -11.52 5.78
CA LEU A 83 -10.80 -10.21 5.83
C LEU A 83 -10.64 -9.71 7.28
N ALA A 84 -11.67 -9.83 8.11
CA ALA A 84 -11.61 -9.41 9.51
C ALA A 84 -10.55 -10.20 10.30
N ARG A 85 -10.43 -11.50 10.06
CA ARG A 85 -9.38 -12.34 10.65
C ARG A 85 -7.99 -11.96 10.16
N LEU A 86 -7.83 -11.70 8.86
CA LEU A 86 -6.56 -11.22 8.29
C LEU A 86 -6.13 -9.89 8.95
N HIS A 87 -7.07 -8.96 9.13
CA HIS A 87 -6.80 -7.70 9.81
C HIS A 87 -6.28 -7.92 11.25
N GLN A 88 -6.92 -8.80 12.03
CA GLN A 88 -6.47 -9.12 13.39
C GLN A 88 -5.06 -9.73 13.40
N GLN A 89 -4.76 -10.65 12.47
CA GLN A 89 -3.44 -11.26 12.35
C GLN A 89 -2.36 -10.24 12.00
N VAL A 90 -2.63 -9.34 11.04
CA VAL A 90 -1.71 -8.27 10.66
C VAL A 90 -1.47 -7.33 11.84
N GLN A 91 -2.53 -6.90 12.53
CA GLN A 91 -2.39 -6.06 13.74
C GLN A 91 -1.52 -6.73 14.80
N GLN A 92 -1.74 -8.01 15.09
CA GLN A 92 -0.96 -8.75 16.07
C GLN A 92 0.53 -8.79 15.71
N ILE A 93 0.85 -9.05 14.44
CA ILE A 93 2.25 -9.06 13.96
C ILE A 93 2.88 -7.66 14.13
N LEU A 94 2.17 -6.60 13.72
CA LEU A 94 2.68 -5.24 13.81
C LEU A 94 2.92 -4.80 15.26
N ILE A 95 2.03 -5.18 16.19
CA ILE A 95 2.20 -4.93 17.62
C ILE A 95 3.44 -5.67 18.14
N SER A 96 3.56 -6.98 17.87
CA SER A 96 4.73 -7.76 18.29
C SER A 96 6.05 -7.23 17.74
N MET A 97 6.05 -6.69 16.51
CA MET A 97 7.22 -6.02 15.93
C MET A 97 7.56 -4.67 16.57
N ARG A 98 6.56 -3.94 17.09
CA ARG A 98 6.80 -2.71 17.86
C ARG A 98 7.40 -3.04 19.22
N ASP A 99 6.85 -4.04 19.90
CA ASP A 99 7.31 -4.46 21.23
C ASP A 99 8.73 -5.02 21.17
N ALA A 100 9.07 -5.75 20.10
CA ALA A 100 10.43 -6.21 19.86
C ALA A 100 11.45 -5.07 19.61
N ARG A 101 10.99 -3.90 19.13
CA ARG A 101 11.83 -2.70 18.93
C ARG A 101 11.98 -1.84 20.18
N GLN A 102 11.13 -2.03 21.19
CA GLN A 102 11.27 -1.37 22.48
C GLN A 102 12.33 -2.11 23.30
N PRO A 103 13.49 -1.49 23.63
CA PRO A 103 14.45 -2.14 24.51
C PRO A 103 13.77 -2.39 25.85
N LYS A 104 13.87 -3.63 26.37
CA LYS A 104 13.42 -3.95 27.73
C LYS A 104 14.12 -3.00 28.71
N THR A 105 13.43 -1.97 29.17
CA THR A 105 13.88 -1.18 30.32
C THR A 105 13.88 -2.13 31.51
N LYS A 106 15.06 -2.64 31.87
CA LYS A 106 15.26 -3.39 33.11
C LYS A 106 14.95 -2.42 34.26
N SER A 107 13.90 -2.72 35.02
CA SER A 107 13.74 -2.20 36.37
C SER A 107 14.60 -3.00 37.34
#